data_AF-A0A8B6F7R4-F1
#
_entry.id   AF-A0A8B6F7R4-F1
#
_cell.length_a   1.000
_cell.length_b   1.000
_cell.length_c   1.000
_cell.angle_alpha   90.00
_cell.angle_beta   90.00
_cell.angle_gamma   90.00
#
_symmetry.space_group_name_H-M   'P 1'
#
loop_
_entity.id
_entity.type
_entity.pdbx_description
1 polymer ?
#
loop_
_entity_poly.entity_id
_entity_poly.type
_entity_poly.pdbx_seq_one_letter_code
_entity_poly.pdbx_strand_id
1 'polypeptide(L)'
;MISHRHAKANNKHVPSYDPNQPINHVMYLDANNLYGWAMSQALPVEGFRWINDSEIENLNISDVADDSKHGLLEVDLEYPRNYTTTTTNIHSLQKN
;
A
#
# COMPACT_ATOMS: atom_id res chain seq x y z
N MET A 1 3.79 1.26 -6.26
CA MET A 1 3.07 2.22 -7.12
C MET A 1 1.59 1.92 -6.96
N ILE A 2 0.66 2.73 -6.44
CA ILE A 2 0.56 4.13 -6.02
C ILE A 2 -0.50 4.18 -4.90
N SER A 3 -0.36 5.05 -3.90
CA SER A 3 -1.52 5.60 -3.22
C SER A 3 -1.33 7.10 -2.98
N HIS A 4 -1.53 7.87 -4.05
CA HIS A 4 -1.95 9.25 -3.91
C HIS A 4 -3.47 9.20 -3.82
N ARG A 5 -3.99 9.40 -2.60
CA ARG A 5 -5.42 9.21 -2.24
C ARG A 5 -6.39 10.24 -2.85
N HIS A 6 -5.97 10.96 -3.88
CA HIS A 6 -6.80 11.87 -4.65
C HIS A 6 -6.95 11.33 -6.07
N ALA A 7 -8.04 10.59 -6.29
CA ALA A 7 -8.50 10.20 -7.62
C ALA A 7 -9.73 11.03 -7.98
N LYS A 8 -9.65 11.79 -9.06
CA LYS A 8 -10.77 12.56 -9.60
C LYS A 8 -11.11 12.03 -10.98
N ALA A 9 -12.35 11.55 -11.14
CA ALA A 9 -12.85 11.17 -12.45
C ALA A 9 -13.49 12.36 -13.18
N ASN A 10 -13.31 12.41 -14.49
CA ASN A 10 -14.01 13.27 -15.42
C ASN A 10 -15.14 12.47 -16.06
N ASN A 11 -16.31 12.42 -15.43
CA ASN A 11 -17.49 11.76 -15.98
C ASN A 11 -18.64 12.76 -16.16
N LYS A 12 -19.56 12.49 -17.09
CA LYS A 12 -20.68 13.41 -17.42
C LYS A 12 -21.71 13.58 -16.30
N HIS A 13 -21.62 12.76 -15.25
CA HIS A 13 -22.56 12.73 -14.14
C HIS A 13 -22.05 13.49 -12.90
N VAL A 14 -20.82 14.05 -12.94
CA VAL A 14 -20.28 14.88 -11.86
C VAL A 14 -20.33 16.37 -12.22
N PRO A 15 -20.59 17.26 -11.25
CA PRO A 15 -20.66 18.71 -11.50
C PRO A 15 -19.37 19.33 -12.05
N SER A 16 -18.23 18.66 -11.88
CA SER A 16 -16.91 19.14 -12.32
C SER A 16 -16.45 18.57 -13.66
N TYR A 17 -17.39 18.07 -14.47
CA TYR A 17 -17.13 17.55 -15.82
C TYR A 17 -16.53 18.64 -16.71
N ASP A 18 -15.43 18.31 -17.37
CA ASP A 18 -14.80 19.14 -18.40
C ASP A 18 -14.89 18.42 -19.76
N PRO A 19 -15.62 18.97 -20.75
CA PRO A 19 -15.74 18.39 -22.08
C PRO A 19 -14.43 18.38 -22.87
N ASN A 20 -13.43 19.17 -22.47
CA ASN A 20 -12.11 19.20 -23.11
C ASN A 20 -11.17 18.11 -22.59
N GLN A 21 -11.55 17.38 -21.54
CA GLN A 21 -10.78 16.28 -20.98
C GLN A 21 -11.40 14.93 -21.34
N PRO A 22 -10.59 13.85 -21.43
CA PRO A 22 -11.09 12.52 -21.70
C PRO A 22 -12.07 12.07 -20.60
N ILE A 23 -13.11 11.33 -20.99
CA ILE A 23 -14.05 10.75 -20.05
C ILE A 23 -13.37 9.57 -19.35
N ASN A 24 -13.43 9.53 -18.02
CA ASN A 24 -12.94 8.41 -17.23
C ASN A 24 -13.80 8.18 -15.98
N HIS A 25 -13.62 7.03 -15.35
CA HIS A 25 -14.40 6.61 -14.19
C HIS A 25 -13.46 6.17 -13.06
N VAL A 26 -13.86 6.41 -11.81
CA VAL A 26 -13.17 5.81 -10.65
C VAL A 26 -13.74 4.42 -10.46
N MET A 27 -12.86 3.42 -10.48
CA MET A 27 -13.22 2.05 -10.14
C MET A 27 -13.19 1.89 -8.62
N TYR A 28 -14.28 1.39 -8.04
CA TYR A 28 -14.35 1.02 -6.63
C TYR A 28 -14.19 -0.49 -6.53
N LEU A 29 -13.03 -0.93 -6.03
CA LEU A 29 -12.73 -2.33 -5.79
C LEU A 29 -12.73 -2.60 -4.29
N ASP A 30 -13.39 -3.67 -3.89
CA ASP A 30 -13.38 -4.20 -2.53
C ASP A 30 -12.93 -5.66 -2.57
N ALA A 31 -12.09 -6.03 -1.62
CA ALA A 31 -11.64 -7.39 -1.42
C ALA A 31 -12.55 -8.07 -0.40
N ASN A 32 -13.49 -8.89 -0.89
CA ASN A 32 -14.35 -9.69 -0.03
C ASN A 32 -13.53 -10.68 0.79
N ASN A 33 -13.68 -10.64 2.12
CA ASN A 33 -13.00 -11.53 3.06
C ASN A 33 -11.45 -11.45 2.99
N LEU A 34 -10.90 -10.24 2.91
CA LEU A 34 -9.45 -10.02 2.83
C LEU A 34 -8.66 -10.78 3.92
N TYR A 35 -9.11 -10.73 5.17
CA TYR A 35 -8.44 -11.45 6.27
C TYR A 35 -8.53 -12.96 6.12
N GLY A 36 -9.69 -13.51 5.77
CA GLY A 36 -9.83 -14.96 5.57
C GLY A 36 -9.00 -15.46 4.39
N TRP A 37 -8.91 -14.68 3.32
CA TRP A 37 -8.03 -14.99 2.19
C TRP A 37 -6.54 -14.94 2.60
N ALA A 38 -6.12 -13.92 3.34
CA ALA A 38 -4.75 -13.79 3.84
C ALA A 38 -4.38 -14.90 4.83
N MET A 39 -5.28 -15.26 5.75
CA MET A 39 -5.09 -16.37 6.70
C MET A 39 -5.10 -17.75 6.04
N SER A 40 -5.63 -17.86 4.82
CA SER A 40 -5.58 -19.11 4.04
C SER A 40 -4.27 -19.26 3.26
N GLN A 41 -3.41 -18.24 3.24
CA GLN A 41 -2.07 -18.35 2.67
C GLN A 41 -1.14 -19.11 3.61
N ALA A 42 -0.04 -19.65 3.07
CA ALA A 42 1.00 -20.26 3.88
C ALA A 42 1.71 -19.19 4.71
N LEU A 43 1.46 -19.15 6.01
CA LEU A 43 2.08 -18.20 6.93
C LEU A 43 3.20 -18.88 7.75
N PRO A 44 4.33 -18.19 7.99
CA PRO A 44 5.37 -18.71 8.86
C PRO A 44 4.88 -18.72 10.32
N VAL A 45 4.90 -19.87 10.98
CA VAL A 45 4.36 -20.06 12.35
C VAL A 45 5.48 -20.19 13.39
N GLU A 46 6.61 -20.78 13.03
CA GLU A 46 7.72 -21.08 13.95
C GLU A 46 9.08 -21.15 13.23
N GLY A 47 10.16 -21.30 14.00
CA GLY A 47 11.52 -21.49 13.46
C GLY A 47 12.25 -20.19 13.09
N PHE A 48 11.79 -19.04 13.58
CA PHE A 48 12.45 -17.76 13.35
C PHE A 48 13.83 -17.70 14.05
N ARG A 49 14.84 -17.28 13.30
CA ARG A 49 16.18 -16.97 13.80
C ARG A 49 16.64 -15.66 13.17
N TRP A 50 17.32 -14.84 13.95
CA TRP A 50 18.06 -13.69 13.43
C TRP A 50 19.17 -14.14 12.47
N ILE A 51 19.21 -13.54 11.29
CA ILE A 51 20.31 -13.72 10.33
C ILE A 51 21.53 -12.91 10.77
N ASN A 52 22.72 -13.40 10.45
CA ASN A 52 23.97 -12.69 10.73
C ASN A 52 24.32 -11.66 9.65
N ASP A 53 25.32 -10.82 9.91
CA ASP A 53 25.72 -9.73 8.99
C ASP A 53 26.07 -10.23 7.58
N SER A 54 26.76 -11.37 7.46
CA SER A 54 27.10 -11.95 6.15
C SER A 54 25.89 -12.48 5.40
N GLU A 55 24.89 -13.02 6.12
CA GLU A 55 23.61 -13.43 5.53
C GLU A 55 22.82 -12.20 5.04
N ILE A 56 22.87 -11.09 5.78
CA ILE A 56 22.24 -9.80 5.41
C ILE A 56 22.88 -9.22 4.15
N GLU A 57 24.21 -9.17 4.08
CA GLU A 57 24.95 -8.60 2.94
C GLU A 57 24.66 -9.35 1.63
N ASN A 58 24.36 -10.65 1.71
CA ASN A 58 24.03 -11.48 0.54
C ASN A 58 22.53 -11.56 0.25
N LEU A 59 21.68 -10.91 1.05
CA LEU A 59 20.24 -10.94 0.87
C LEU A 59 19.81 -9.95 -0.22
N ASN A 60 19.46 -10.46 -1.40
CA ASN A 60 18.71 -9.68 -2.39
C ASN A 60 17.21 -9.96 -2.28
N ILE A 61 16.48 -9.04 -1.64
CA ILE A 61 15.03 -9.14 -1.41
C ILE A 61 14.24 -9.30 -2.72
N SER A 62 14.74 -8.71 -3.82
CA SER A 62 14.02 -8.76 -5.12
C SER A 62 14.06 -10.13 -5.78
N ASP A 63 15.02 -10.98 -5.40
CA ASP A 63 15.21 -12.32 -5.97
C ASP A 63 14.52 -13.41 -5.14
N VAL A 64 13.90 -13.03 -4.02
CA VAL A 64 13.21 -13.94 -3.11
C VAL A 64 11.82 -14.27 -3.67
N ALA A 65 11.54 -15.56 -3.89
CA ALA A 65 10.21 -16.01 -4.33
C ALA A 65 9.15 -15.84 -3.23
N ASP A 66 7.91 -15.54 -3.63
CA ASP A 66 6.78 -15.32 -2.71
C ASP A 66 6.47 -16.54 -1.81
N ASP A 67 6.77 -17.75 -2.29
CA ASP A 67 6.56 -19.02 -1.58
C ASP A 67 7.82 -19.54 -0.86
N SER A 68 8.89 -18.75 -0.87
CA SER A 68 10.14 -19.10 -0.21
C SER A 68 9.99 -19.11 1.31
N LYS A 69 10.86 -19.84 2.01
CA LYS A 69 10.86 -19.95 3.48
C LYS A 69 11.31 -18.67 4.21
N HIS A 70 11.39 -17.54 3.53
CA HIS A 70 11.91 -16.31 4.12
C HIS A 70 10.87 -15.68 5.07
N GLY A 71 11.38 -15.04 6.12
CA GLY A 71 10.60 -14.59 7.26
C GLY A 71 10.22 -13.10 7.22
N LEU A 72 10.29 -12.46 8.37
CA LEU A 72 9.94 -11.05 8.59
C LEU A 72 11.21 -10.18 8.53
N LEU A 73 11.09 -8.98 7.94
CA LEU A 73 12.17 -7.99 7.91
C LEU A 73 11.79 -6.79 8.78
N GLU A 74 12.68 -6.42 9.69
CA GLU A 74 12.64 -5.15 10.40
C GLU A 74 13.54 -4.16 9.65
N VAL A 75 12.94 -3.11 9.08
CA VAL A 75 13.64 -2.13 8.24
C VAL A 75 13.20 -0.71 8.56
N ASP A 76 14.15 0.21 8.54
CA ASP A 76 13.86 1.64 8.53
C ASP A 76 13.60 2.08 7.08
N LEU A 77 12.44 2.70 6.85
CA LEU A 77 12.05 3.20 5.54
C LEU A 77 11.98 4.73 5.57
N GLU A 78 12.84 5.40 4.79
CA GLU A 78 12.70 6.83 4.54
C GLU A 78 11.74 7.06 3.36
N TYR A 79 10.73 7.90 3.57
CA TYR A 79 9.82 8.26 2.50
C TYR A 79 10.45 9.33 1.60
N PRO A 80 10.46 9.16 0.26
CA PRO A 80 11.02 10.17 -0.62
C PRO A 80 10.29 11.51 -0.49
N ARG A 81 11.03 12.59 -0.27
CA ARG A 81 10.49 13.94 0.02
C ARG A 81 9.53 14.50 -1.02
N ASN A 82 9.60 14.00 -2.26
CA ASN A 82 8.73 14.40 -3.37
C ASN A 82 7.27 13.93 -3.26
N TYR A 83 6.94 13.11 -2.26
CA TYR A 83 5.59 12.58 -2.06
C TYR A 83 4.85 13.19 -0.84
N THR A 84 5.34 14.31 -0.30
CA THR A 84 4.67 15.03 0.81
C THR A 84 3.34 15.62 0.34
N THR A 85 2.28 14.82 0.36
CA THR A 85 0.91 15.35 0.28
C THR A 85 0.64 16.06 1.59
N THR A 86 0.33 17.36 1.53
CA THR A 86 -0.11 18.16 2.66
C THR A 86 -1.28 17.47 3.35
N THR A 87 -1.03 16.79 4.48
CA THR A 87 -2.09 16.39 5.39
C THR A 87 -2.62 17.65 6.04
N THR A 88 -3.68 18.24 5.49
CA THR A 88 -4.49 19.21 6.24
C THR A 88 -5.09 18.45 7.43
N ASN A 89 -4.48 18.63 8.60
CA ASN A 89 -5.05 18.22 9.87
C ASN A 89 -6.46 18.81 9.98
N ILE A 90 -7.48 17.97 9.90
CA ILE A 90 -8.87 18.36 10.17
C ILE A 90 -9.03 18.47 11.70
N HIS A 91 -8.41 19.49 12.30
CA HIS A 91 -8.75 19.91 13.66
C HIS A 91 -10.06 20.68 13.61
N SER A 92 -11.17 19.98 13.86
CA SER A 92 -12.36 20.48 14.59
C SER A 92 -13.55 19.53 14.44
N LEU A 93 -13.60 18.51 15.29
CA LEU A 93 -14.89 18.03 15.77
C LEU A 93 -15.07 18.64 17.17
N GLN A 94 -15.68 19.83 17.22
CA GLN A 94 -16.37 20.24 18.43
C GLN A 94 -17.56 19.30 18.59
N LYS A 95 -17.51 18.49 19.64
CA LYS A 95 -18.61 17.67 20.11
C LYS A 95 -19.54 18.62 20.89
N ASN A 96 -20.77 18.79 20.42
CA ASN A 96 -21.87 19.26 21.27
C ASN A 96 -22.20 18.17 22.30
#